data_AF-A0A5D6VDT7-F1
#
_entry.id   AF-A0A5D6VDT7-F1
#
_cell.length_a   1.000
_cell.length_b   1.000
_cell.length_c   1.000
_cell.angle_alpha   90.00
_cell.angle_beta   90.00
_cell.angle_gamma   90.00
#
_symmetry.space_group_name_H-M   'P 1'
#
loop_
_entity.id
_entity.type
_entity.pdbx_description
1 polymer ?
#
loop_
_entity_poly.entity_id
_entity_poly.type
_entity_poly.pdbx_seq_one_letter_code
_entity_poly.pdbx_strand_id
1 'polypeptide(L)'
;MQSAHRAINLLMFLVLLSVFLLAAGVALAQKPIKTDVTTLFDKVPAPPAAFSCALKRPAELAAVEKQLGQFNVAITSARTAGQSRDEAAMQNFGAQAAADGIEKMTDQQKLAYLQQQGGAMPGHNAQAVQLAQRMQDPAFQAKLASMSDAEKAQFLQQQMAAPGSAQQRMTADPGFQAAQAEFMQQMRDPAFQKAWQKKSQAEQDAYTEQLMRKHGVNEAKMKTIAGSSNTAPPAPLVTAAAMEAFSAMNETFATGMQKPSSLQHLSTALYTEIEVLKNSQQAQRLPAAKEGDCSGQKRVYEQNRQFILRRQELMRKYLPQFASAWAATKTQLKAQAAPFQKELAAIHYTDAIKREDEKVNIVPLAGGQQQMLLMVQNLLEFTSSVYDLNQEYCQLQQAYDKPFQCELATCFPAMAAVTLPNGKQAPIASIRPGDVVLGYDATTGKVAPTRVLRLDEHTEAAYPLVQLTIGTPAIYASTSAEPMPAPASVELVLTPNHPLVLANRETRRADALQTTDELLQLRPDALAVTALTDRQPAGTAPAVYNLRTETGNYFVQGILVGSK
;
A
#
# COMPACT_ATOMS: atom_id res chain seq x y z
N MET A 1 -32.39 -33.77 2.75
CA MET A 1 -33.21 -32.94 3.66
C MET A 1 -32.41 -32.24 4.77
N GLN A 2 -31.43 -32.88 5.43
CA GLN A 2 -30.60 -32.23 6.47
C GLN A 2 -29.75 -31.02 5.99
N SER A 3 -29.34 -30.99 4.71
CA SER A 3 -28.58 -29.87 4.13
C SER A 3 -29.42 -28.60 3.89
N ALA A 4 -30.71 -28.76 3.55
CA ALA A 4 -31.63 -27.63 3.35
C ALA A 4 -31.99 -26.94 4.67
N HIS A 5 -32.17 -27.70 5.76
CA HIS A 5 -32.38 -27.14 7.11
C HIS A 5 -31.17 -26.35 7.63
N ARG A 6 -29.93 -26.82 7.36
CA ARG A 6 -28.72 -26.08 7.76
C ARG A 6 -28.55 -24.75 7.00
N ALA A 7 -28.92 -24.71 5.72
CA ALA A 7 -28.89 -23.49 4.92
C ALA A 7 -29.95 -22.46 5.38
N ILE A 8 -31.15 -22.91 5.73
CA ILE A 8 -32.23 -22.06 6.25
C ILE A 8 -31.88 -21.50 7.63
N ASN A 9 -31.29 -22.30 8.53
CA ASN A 9 -30.85 -21.82 9.85
C ASN A 9 -29.69 -20.82 9.74
N LEU A 10 -28.75 -21.02 8.82
CA LEU A 10 -27.68 -20.05 8.54
C LEU A 10 -28.22 -18.73 7.98
N LEU A 11 -29.19 -18.80 7.06
CA LEU A 11 -29.85 -17.62 6.50
C LEU A 11 -30.63 -16.85 7.57
N MET A 12 -31.35 -17.54 8.45
CA MET A 12 -32.05 -16.91 9.59
C MET A 12 -31.08 -16.26 10.58
N PHE A 13 -29.95 -16.90 10.88
CA PHE A 13 -28.91 -16.31 11.73
C PHE A 13 -28.32 -15.05 11.09
N LEU A 14 -28.05 -15.07 9.78
CA LEU A 14 -27.56 -13.89 9.04
C LEU A 14 -28.59 -12.77 8.95
N VAL A 15 -29.89 -13.08 8.81
CA VAL A 15 -30.96 -12.08 8.83
C VAL A 15 -31.10 -11.45 10.21
N LEU A 16 -31.12 -12.26 11.29
CA LEU A 16 -31.12 -11.74 12.66
C LEU A 16 -29.88 -10.89 12.95
N LEU A 17 -28.69 -11.34 12.52
CA LEU A 17 -27.44 -10.59 12.64
C LEU A 17 -27.52 -9.27 11.85
N SER A 18 -28.09 -9.25 10.64
CA SER A 18 -28.23 -8.04 9.84
C SER A 18 -29.21 -7.03 10.44
N VAL A 19 -30.32 -7.47 11.02
CA VAL A 19 -31.26 -6.61 11.76
C VAL A 19 -30.58 -6.03 13.00
N PHE A 20 -29.76 -6.83 13.69
CA PHE A 20 -28.97 -6.39 14.83
C PHE A 20 -27.87 -5.38 14.43
N LEU A 21 -27.17 -5.61 13.32
CA LEU A 21 -26.12 -4.72 12.81
C LEU A 21 -26.68 -3.39 12.29
N LEU A 22 -27.86 -3.40 11.67
CA LEU A 22 -28.56 -2.18 11.26
C LEU A 22 -29.05 -1.35 12.46
N ALA A 23 -29.57 -2.01 13.51
CA ALA A 23 -29.94 -1.34 14.76
C ALA A 23 -28.72 -0.83 15.54
N ALA A 24 -27.62 -1.59 15.57
CA ALA A 24 -26.35 -1.18 16.17
C ALA A 24 -25.72 0.02 15.43
N GLY A 25 -25.90 0.12 14.11
CA GLY A 25 -25.44 1.28 13.32
C GLY A 25 -26.11 2.61 13.74
N VAL A 26 -27.37 2.56 14.18
CA VAL A 26 -28.10 3.73 14.72
C VAL A 26 -27.71 4.02 16.17
N ALA A 27 -27.42 2.99 16.97
CA ALA A 27 -26.92 3.13 18.35
C ALA A 27 -25.47 3.65 18.44
N LEU A 28 -24.71 3.56 17.35
CA LEU A 28 -23.32 4.04 17.24
C LEU A 28 -23.21 5.35 16.45
N ALA A 29 -24.27 6.18 16.46
CA ALA A 29 -24.32 7.43 15.71
C ALA A 29 -23.31 8.48 16.19
N GLN A 30 -22.13 8.51 15.57
CA GLN A 30 -21.05 9.43 15.89
C GLN A 30 -21.50 10.89 15.85
N LYS A 31 -21.20 11.67 16.89
CA LYS A 31 -21.46 13.11 16.92
C LYS A 31 -20.44 13.80 16.01
N PRO A 32 -20.88 14.59 15.03
CA PRO A 32 -19.98 15.38 14.23
C PRO A 32 -19.20 16.35 15.12
N ILE A 33 -17.91 16.46 14.87
CA ILE A 33 -17.06 17.44 15.54
C ILE A 33 -17.33 18.83 14.95
N LYS A 34 -17.31 19.87 15.77
CA LYS A 34 -17.51 21.25 15.28
C LYS A 34 -16.28 21.84 14.60
N THR A 35 -15.15 21.17 14.65
CA THR A 35 -13.92 21.68 14.07
C THR A 35 -14.04 21.80 12.57
N ASP A 36 -13.56 22.93 12.05
CA ASP A 36 -13.58 23.21 10.63
C ASP A 36 -12.55 22.37 9.87
N VAL A 37 -13.04 21.29 9.23
CA VAL A 37 -12.22 20.38 8.42
C VAL A 37 -11.70 21.08 7.16
N THR A 38 -12.36 22.14 6.68
CA THR A 38 -11.91 22.85 5.47
C THR A 38 -10.56 23.54 5.64
N THR A 39 -10.19 23.86 6.89
CA THR A 39 -8.85 24.39 7.23
C THR A 39 -7.73 23.38 6.99
N LEU A 40 -8.01 22.08 6.97
CA LEU A 40 -7.00 21.05 6.72
C LEU A 40 -6.56 21.02 5.26
N PHE A 41 -7.44 21.38 4.31
CA PHE A 41 -7.08 21.50 2.90
C PHE A 41 -5.94 22.52 2.72
N ASP A 42 -5.99 23.62 3.47
CA ASP A 42 -4.96 24.67 3.39
C ASP A 42 -3.62 24.24 3.99
N LYS A 43 -3.65 23.32 4.98
CA LYS A 43 -2.46 22.77 5.61
C LYS A 43 -1.76 21.69 4.79
N VAL A 44 -2.44 21.07 3.81
CA VAL A 44 -1.76 20.14 2.89
C VAL A 44 -0.75 20.96 2.07
N PRO A 45 0.56 20.71 2.21
CA PRO A 45 1.57 21.43 1.46
C PRO A 45 1.42 21.16 -0.03
N ALA A 46 1.75 22.15 -0.87
CA ALA A 46 1.75 21.93 -2.32
C ALA A 46 2.88 20.97 -2.71
N PRO A 47 2.66 20.08 -3.68
CA PRO A 47 3.74 19.30 -4.26
C PRO A 47 4.74 20.23 -4.98
N PRO A 48 6.01 19.82 -5.14
CA PRO A 48 6.98 20.62 -5.88
C PRO A 48 6.56 20.84 -7.33
N ALA A 49 6.75 22.07 -7.82
CA ALA A 49 6.53 22.42 -9.23
C ALA A 49 7.75 22.11 -10.11
N ALA A 50 8.92 21.89 -9.51
CA ALA A 50 10.17 21.58 -10.19
C ALA A 50 11.00 20.59 -9.36
N PHE A 51 11.81 19.76 -10.04
CA PHE A 51 12.71 18.84 -9.36
C PHE A 51 13.85 19.59 -8.67
N SER A 52 14.18 19.17 -7.45
CA SER A 52 15.33 19.69 -6.71
C SER A 52 15.83 18.65 -5.72
N CYS A 53 17.12 18.34 -5.79
CA CYS A 53 17.76 17.39 -4.87
C CYS A 53 18.09 17.98 -3.51
N ALA A 54 17.92 19.30 -3.34
CA ALA A 54 17.94 19.95 -2.04
C ALA A 54 16.56 19.93 -1.36
N LEU A 55 15.50 19.63 -2.09
CA LEU A 55 14.15 19.63 -1.57
C LEU A 55 13.94 18.45 -0.62
N LYS A 56 13.55 18.76 0.62
CA LYS A 56 13.17 17.77 1.62
C LYS A 56 11.66 17.63 1.69
N ARG A 57 11.19 16.47 2.15
CA ARG A 57 9.77 16.26 2.45
C ARG A 57 9.36 17.22 3.59
N PRO A 58 8.29 18.02 3.44
CA PRO A 58 7.83 18.97 4.45
C PRO A 58 7.41 18.23 5.72
N ALA A 59 7.77 18.76 6.89
CA ALA A 59 7.35 18.21 8.19
C ALA A 59 5.82 18.35 8.39
N GLU A 60 5.22 19.32 7.69
CA GLU A 60 3.80 19.60 7.65
C GLU A 60 2.97 18.40 7.16
N LEU A 61 3.51 17.55 6.28
CA LEU A 61 2.81 16.34 5.83
C LEU A 61 2.49 15.41 7.01
N ALA A 62 3.49 15.10 7.83
CA ALA A 62 3.32 14.26 9.02
C ALA A 62 2.44 14.93 10.08
N ALA A 63 2.50 16.26 10.19
CA ALA A 63 1.63 17.02 11.10
C ALA A 63 0.16 16.96 10.67
N VAL A 64 -0.14 17.08 9.37
CA VAL A 64 -1.50 16.94 8.83
C VAL A 64 -2.00 15.51 8.99
N GLU A 65 -1.17 14.50 8.70
CA GLU A 65 -1.52 13.09 8.90
C GLU A 65 -1.91 12.80 10.35
N LYS A 66 -1.11 13.30 11.31
CA LYS A 66 -1.43 13.19 12.74
C LYS A 66 -2.74 13.89 13.09
N GLN A 67 -3.00 15.07 12.52
CA GLN A 67 -4.27 15.79 12.72
C GLN A 67 -5.45 14.98 12.16
N LEU A 68 -5.33 14.42 10.95
CA LEU A 68 -6.35 13.55 10.36
C LEU A 68 -6.63 12.33 11.25
N GLY A 69 -5.59 11.69 11.78
CA GLY A 69 -5.74 10.59 12.73
C GLY A 69 -6.46 10.99 14.01
N GLN A 70 -6.11 12.15 14.58
CA GLN A 70 -6.80 12.71 15.75
C GLN A 70 -8.27 13.04 15.45
N PHE A 71 -8.56 13.57 14.26
CA PHE A 71 -9.94 13.85 13.84
C PHE A 71 -10.74 12.58 13.62
N ASN A 72 -10.15 11.56 12.99
CA ASN A 72 -10.80 10.28 12.82
C ASN A 72 -11.12 9.65 14.18
N VAL A 73 -10.19 9.68 15.13
CA VAL A 73 -10.45 9.24 16.52
C VAL A 73 -11.53 10.09 17.17
N ALA A 74 -11.50 11.42 17.02
CA ALA A 74 -12.50 12.30 17.61
C ALA A 74 -13.91 12.05 17.05
N ILE A 75 -14.06 11.89 15.73
CA ILE A 75 -15.33 11.56 15.09
C ILE A 75 -15.81 10.18 15.55
N THR A 76 -14.92 9.18 15.57
CA THR A 76 -15.28 7.81 15.97
C THR A 76 -15.57 7.65 17.46
N SER A 77 -14.95 8.47 18.33
CA SER A 77 -15.13 8.44 19.79
C SER A 77 -16.19 9.42 20.31
N ALA A 78 -16.60 10.42 19.53
CA ALA A 78 -17.61 11.38 19.95
C ALA A 78 -18.99 10.70 19.99
N ARG A 79 -19.35 10.17 21.15
CA ARG A 79 -20.67 9.60 21.43
C ARG A 79 -21.53 10.63 22.17
N THR A 80 -22.83 10.64 21.91
CA THR A 80 -23.79 11.33 22.77
C THR A 80 -23.95 10.56 24.07
N ALA A 81 -24.36 11.24 25.16
CA ALA A 81 -24.64 10.57 26.43
C ALA A 81 -25.70 9.47 26.31
N GLY A 82 -26.63 9.58 25.34
CA GLY A 82 -27.58 8.52 25.01
C GLY A 82 -26.89 7.30 24.43
N GLN A 83 -26.02 7.49 23.45
CA GLN A 83 -25.30 6.39 22.80
C GLN A 83 -24.31 5.69 23.74
N SER A 84 -23.62 6.45 24.60
CA SER A 84 -22.78 5.85 25.63
C SER A 84 -23.59 4.97 26.59
N ARG A 85 -24.83 5.34 26.90
CA ARG A 85 -25.74 4.49 27.67
C ARG A 85 -26.22 3.28 26.86
N ASP A 86 -26.57 3.48 25.60
CA ASP A 86 -27.08 2.42 24.71
C ASP A 86 -26.01 1.34 24.46
N GLU A 87 -24.78 1.75 24.19
CA GLU A 87 -23.65 0.85 24.06
C GLU A 87 -23.30 0.18 25.38
N ALA A 88 -23.29 0.92 26.51
CA ALA A 88 -23.10 0.30 27.82
C ALA A 88 -24.20 -0.74 28.08
N ALA A 89 -25.44 -0.48 27.68
CA ALA A 89 -26.54 -1.44 27.77
C ALA A 89 -26.29 -2.67 26.87
N MET A 90 -25.79 -2.49 25.65
CA MET A 90 -25.42 -3.61 24.76
C MET A 90 -24.22 -4.42 25.28
N GLN A 91 -23.19 -3.76 25.81
CA GLN A 91 -22.02 -4.41 26.41
C GLN A 91 -22.41 -5.18 27.67
N ASN A 92 -23.23 -4.58 28.54
CA ASN A 92 -23.78 -5.23 29.72
C ASN A 92 -24.66 -6.41 29.34
N PHE A 93 -25.51 -6.27 28.31
CA PHE A 93 -26.30 -7.37 27.79
C PHE A 93 -25.41 -8.50 27.25
N GLY A 94 -24.38 -8.18 26.45
CA GLY A 94 -23.47 -9.18 25.91
C GLY A 94 -22.68 -9.92 26.99
N ALA A 95 -22.19 -9.19 28.01
CA ALA A 95 -21.52 -9.77 29.16
C ALA A 95 -22.46 -10.66 29.98
N GLN A 96 -23.70 -10.20 30.21
CA GLN A 96 -24.73 -10.97 30.91
C GLN A 96 -25.11 -12.23 30.12
N ALA A 97 -25.32 -12.11 28.80
CA ALA A 97 -25.66 -13.23 27.93
C ALA A 97 -24.55 -14.27 27.88
N ALA A 98 -23.28 -13.85 27.83
CA ALA A 98 -22.14 -14.75 27.93
C ALA A 98 -22.05 -15.42 29.31
N ALA A 99 -22.30 -14.68 30.39
CA ALA A 99 -22.32 -15.23 31.75
C ALA A 99 -23.45 -16.25 31.95
N ASP A 100 -24.61 -16.00 31.33
CA ASP A 100 -25.76 -16.91 31.32
C ASP A 100 -25.58 -18.12 30.38
N GLY A 101 -24.44 -18.18 29.67
CA GLY A 101 -24.10 -19.29 28.78
C GLY A 101 -24.96 -19.34 27.52
N ILE A 102 -25.34 -18.18 26.96
CA ILE A 102 -26.18 -18.09 25.76
C ILE A 102 -25.61 -18.91 24.59
N GLU A 103 -24.28 -19.09 24.52
CA GLU A 103 -23.61 -19.90 23.51
C GLU A 103 -23.96 -21.40 23.60
N LYS A 104 -24.32 -21.88 24.80
CA LYS A 104 -24.71 -23.28 25.06
C LYS A 104 -26.22 -23.51 24.92
N MET A 105 -27.00 -22.44 24.77
CA MET A 105 -28.45 -22.51 24.60
C MET A 105 -28.83 -23.01 23.20
N THR A 106 -29.92 -23.78 23.11
CA THR A 106 -30.56 -24.12 21.83
C THR A 106 -31.14 -22.85 21.18
N ASP A 107 -31.43 -22.89 19.88
CA ASP A 107 -31.98 -21.72 19.18
C ASP A 107 -33.31 -21.24 19.79
N GLN A 108 -34.13 -22.17 20.30
CA GLN A 108 -35.37 -21.85 21.00
C GLN A 108 -35.12 -21.18 22.36
N GLN A 109 -34.09 -21.63 23.10
CA GLN A 109 -33.68 -21.02 24.36
C GLN A 109 -33.06 -19.63 24.14
N LYS A 110 -32.23 -19.45 23.09
CA LYS A 110 -31.66 -18.14 22.71
C LYS A 110 -32.77 -17.14 22.36
N LEU A 111 -33.79 -17.58 21.63
CA LEU A 111 -34.92 -16.73 21.27
C LEU A 111 -35.75 -16.34 22.50
N ALA A 112 -36.04 -17.29 23.40
CA ALA A 112 -36.72 -17.01 24.66
C ALA A 112 -35.90 -16.06 25.55
N TYR A 113 -34.58 -16.24 25.60
CA TYR A 113 -33.66 -15.34 26.29
C TYR A 113 -33.72 -13.92 25.72
N LEU A 114 -33.69 -13.76 24.39
CA LEU A 114 -33.84 -12.47 23.72
C LEU A 114 -35.23 -11.84 23.94
N GLN A 115 -36.29 -12.63 24.06
CA GLN A 115 -37.64 -12.13 24.40
C GLN A 115 -37.71 -11.64 25.85
N GLN A 116 -37.08 -12.35 26.78
CA GLN A 116 -37.14 -12.04 28.20
C GLN A 116 -36.21 -10.88 28.59
N GLN A 117 -35.00 -10.87 28.04
CA GLN A 117 -33.92 -9.93 28.44
C GLN A 117 -33.66 -8.84 27.39
N GLY A 118 -34.10 -9.04 26.14
CA GLY A 118 -33.81 -8.10 25.05
C GLY A 118 -34.66 -6.83 25.07
N GLY A 119 -35.75 -6.78 25.83
CA GLY A 119 -36.66 -5.61 25.87
C GLY A 119 -36.00 -4.30 26.34
N ALA A 120 -34.89 -4.39 27.07
CA ALA A 120 -34.10 -3.24 27.51
C ALA A 120 -32.99 -2.84 26.53
N MET A 121 -32.78 -3.61 25.45
CA MET A 121 -31.75 -3.28 24.46
C MET A 121 -32.23 -2.19 23.49
N PRO A 122 -31.40 -1.17 23.24
CA PRO A 122 -31.61 -0.21 22.17
C PRO A 122 -31.82 -0.94 20.83
N GLY A 123 -32.91 -0.60 20.12
CA GLY A 123 -33.25 -1.23 18.84
C GLY A 123 -33.95 -2.59 18.94
N HIS A 124 -34.31 -3.06 20.14
CA HIS A 124 -35.14 -4.25 20.28
C HIS A 124 -36.52 -4.04 19.63
N ASN A 125 -36.82 -4.86 18.63
CA ASN A 125 -38.14 -4.90 18.00
C ASN A 125 -38.83 -6.22 18.35
N ALA A 126 -39.81 -6.14 19.26
CA ALA A 126 -40.59 -7.31 19.69
C ALA A 126 -41.30 -8.01 18.52
N GLN A 127 -41.72 -7.27 17.48
CA GLN A 127 -42.30 -7.87 16.27
C GLN A 127 -41.27 -8.66 15.45
N ALA A 128 -40.03 -8.17 15.35
CA ALA A 128 -38.96 -8.89 14.67
C ALA A 128 -38.63 -10.22 15.39
N VAL A 129 -38.65 -10.21 16.72
CA VAL A 129 -38.44 -11.41 17.54
C VAL A 129 -39.61 -12.38 17.43
N GLN A 130 -40.86 -11.88 17.40
CA GLN A 130 -42.05 -12.70 17.14
C GLN A 130 -42.05 -13.30 15.72
N LEU A 131 -41.61 -12.54 14.72
CA LEU A 131 -41.48 -13.02 13.35
C LEU A 131 -40.41 -14.11 13.26
N ALA A 132 -39.25 -13.92 13.90
CA ALA A 132 -38.22 -14.95 14.00
C ALA A 132 -38.74 -16.23 14.67
N GLN A 133 -39.62 -16.11 15.67
CA GLN A 133 -40.28 -17.26 16.28
C GLN A 133 -41.23 -17.97 15.31
N ARG A 134 -42.05 -17.23 14.57
CA ARG A 134 -42.95 -17.80 13.55
C ARG A 134 -42.18 -18.46 12.42
N MET A 135 -41.03 -17.93 12.03
CA MET A 135 -40.15 -18.53 11.02
C MET A 135 -39.63 -19.93 11.43
N GLN A 136 -39.67 -20.31 12.71
CA GLN A 136 -39.34 -21.66 13.16
C GLN A 136 -40.52 -22.65 13.05
N ASP A 137 -41.75 -22.17 12.83
CA ASP A 137 -42.93 -23.01 12.64
C ASP A 137 -42.96 -23.59 11.21
N PRO A 138 -42.92 -24.94 11.03
CA PRO A 138 -42.98 -25.58 9.72
C PRO A 138 -44.20 -25.18 8.89
N ALA A 139 -45.35 -24.91 9.51
CA ALA A 139 -46.56 -24.48 8.80
C ALA A 139 -46.40 -23.07 8.25
N PHE A 140 -45.76 -22.17 9.01
CA PHE A 140 -45.45 -20.82 8.56
C PHE A 140 -44.39 -20.82 7.45
N GLN A 141 -43.36 -21.66 7.55
CA GLN A 141 -42.37 -21.84 6.48
C GLN A 141 -43.01 -22.35 5.19
N ALA A 142 -43.90 -23.36 5.28
CA ALA A 142 -44.62 -23.87 4.13
C ALA A 142 -45.50 -22.78 3.48
N LYS A 143 -46.16 -21.95 4.29
CA LYS A 143 -46.97 -20.82 3.82
C LYS A 143 -46.12 -19.74 3.15
N LEU A 144 -44.95 -19.40 3.69
CA LEU A 144 -44.03 -18.46 3.06
C LEU A 144 -43.45 -19.03 1.76
N ALA A 145 -43.12 -20.33 1.73
CA ALA A 145 -42.59 -20.98 0.54
C ALA A 145 -43.60 -21.02 -0.62
N SER A 146 -44.92 -21.05 -0.32
CA SER A 146 -45.96 -21.00 -1.34
C SER A 146 -46.25 -19.58 -1.90
N MET A 147 -45.68 -18.53 -1.31
CA MET A 147 -45.83 -17.14 -1.77
C MET A 147 -44.78 -16.80 -2.85
N SER A 148 -45.15 -15.96 -3.81
CA SER A 148 -44.20 -15.29 -4.71
C SER A 148 -43.32 -14.30 -3.94
N ASP A 149 -42.17 -13.91 -4.50
CA ASP A 149 -41.24 -13.03 -3.78
C ASP A 149 -41.83 -11.64 -3.47
N ALA A 150 -42.75 -11.15 -4.32
CA ALA A 150 -43.51 -9.92 -4.05
C ALA A 150 -44.48 -10.10 -2.86
N GLU A 151 -45.20 -11.21 -2.82
CA GLU A 151 -46.11 -11.53 -1.70
C GLU A 151 -45.34 -11.76 -0.39
N LYS A 152 -44.16 -12.40 -0.44
CA LYS A 152 -43.28 -12.56 0.72
C LYS A 152 -42.81 -11.20 1.24
N ALA A 153 -42.35 -10.33 0.36
CA ALA A 153 -41.87 -9.00 0.75
C ALA A 153 -43.00 -8.20 1.42
N GLN A 154 -44.20 -8.19 0.84
CA GLN A 154 -45.37 -7.51 1.39
C GLN A 154 -45.80 -8.12 2.72
N PHE A 155 -45.84 -9.45 2.82
CA PHE A 155 -46.20 -10.16 4.04
C PHE A 155 -45.22 -9.88 5.18
N LEU A 156 -43.91 -9.95 4.91
CA LEU A 156 -42.88 -9.62 5.90
C LEU A 156 -42.92 -8.14 6.29
N GLN A 157 -43.16 -7.23 5.34
CA GLN A 157 -43.30 -5.80 5.63
C GLN A 157 -44.50 -5.51 6.54
N GLN A 158 -45.63 -6.20 6.33
CA GLN A 158 -46.81 -6.10 7.20
C GLN A 158 -46.56 -6.65 8.60
N GLN A 159 -45.81 -7.75 8.73
CA GLN A 159 -45.48 -8.35 10.03
C GLN A 159 -44.45 -7.52 10.83
N MET A 160 -43.58 -6.78 10.14
CA MET A 160 -42.56 -5.93 10.77
C MET A 160 -43.05 -4.53 11.13
N ALA A 161 -44.21 -4.10 10.61
CA ALA A 161 -44.79 -2.81 10.94
C ALA A 161 -45.39 -2.84 12.36
N ALA A 162 -45.01 -1.87 13.20
CA ALA A 162 -45.52 -1.80 14.56
C ALA A 162 -47.05 -1.66 14.59
N PRO A 163 -47.78 -2.39 15.46
CA PRO A 163 -49.22 -2.27 15.61
C PRO A 163 -49.66 -0.81 15.81
N GLY A 164 -50.59 -0.34 14.99
CA GLY A 164 -51.11 1.03 15.02
C GLY A 164 -50.19 2.09 14.40
N SER A 165 -49.03 1.71 13.86
CA SER A 165 -48.15 2.65 13.14
C SER A 165 -48.75 3.11 11.81
N ALA A 166 -48.33 4.29 11.35
CA ALA A 166 -48.64 4.76 10.00
C ALA A 166 -48.20 3.74 8.93
N GLN A 167 -47.06 3.06 9.13
CA GLN A 167 -46.56 2.02 8.23
C GLN A 167 -47.51 0.84 8.12
N GLN A 168 -48.07 0.37 9.24
CA GLN A 168 -49.04 -0.72 9.24
C GLN A 168 -50.35 -0.29 8.57
N ARG A 169 -50.83 0.93 8.85
CA ARG A 169 -52.03 1.48 8.22
C ARG A 169 -51.84 1.68 6.71
N MET A 170 -50.68 2.16 6.26
CA MET A 170 -50.34 2.29 4.83
C MET A 170 -50.32 0.93 4.16
N THR A 171 -49.60 -0.03 4.72
CA THR A 171 -49.48 -1.38 4.14
C THR A 171 -50.76 -2.21 4.25
N ALA A 172 -51.74 -1.79 5.07
CA ALA A 172 -53.07 -2.38 5.15
C ALA A 172 -54.12 -1.66 4.29
N ASP A 173 -53.85 -0.46 3.77
CA ASP A 173 -54.80 0.27 2.93
C ASP A 173 -54.81 -0.30 1.49
N PRO A 174 -55.97 -0.76 0.97
CA PRO A 174 -56.05 -1.34 -0.37
C PRO A 174 -55.64 -0.37 -1.49
N GLY A 175 -55.90 0.92 -1.33
CA GLY A 175 -55.55 1.94 -2.32
C GLY A 175 -54.04 2.17 -2.36
N PHE A 176 -53.39 2.18 -1.20
CA PHE A 176 -51.93 2.30 -1.11
C PHE A 176 -51.25 1.07 -1.73
N GLN A 177 -51.76 -0.13 -1.44
CA GLN A 177 -51.27 -1.37 -2.05
C GLN A 177 -51.41 -1.36 -3.58
N ALA A 178 -52.55 -0.90 -4.10
CA ALA A 178 -52.79 -0.81 -5.54
C ALA A 178 -51.86 0.21 -6.22
N ALA A 179 -51.62 1.37 -5.59
CA ALA A 179 -50.66 2.36 -6.07
C ALA A 179 -49.22 1.80 -6.07
N GLN A 180 -48.81 1.13 -4.99
CA GLN A 180 -47.50 0.50 -4.91
C GLN A 180 -47.32 -0.60 -5.98
N ALA A 181 -48.33 -1.43 -6.18
CA ALA A 181 -48.31 -2.49 -7.18
C ALA A 181 -48.20 -1.93 -8.61
N GLU A 182 -48.98 -0.88 -8.95
CA GLU A 182 -48.89 -0.21 -10.25
C GLU A 182 -47.51 0.44 -10.45
N PHE A 183 -46.97 1.11 -9.43
CA PHE A 183 -45.63 1.69 -9.51
C PHE A 183 -44.57 0.62 -9.78
N MET A 184 -44.61 -0.49 -9.02
CA MET A 184 -43.69 -1.61 -9.21
C MET A 184 -43.84 -2.27 -10.59
N GLN A 185 -45.06 -2.32 -11.13
CA GLN A 185 -45.31 -2.80 -12.48
C GLN A 185 -44.70 -1.88 -13.54
N GLN A 186 -44.86 -0.56 -13.39
CA GLN A 186 -44.25 0.43 -14.28
C GLN A 186 -42.73 0.43 -14.18
N MET A 187 -42.18 0.25 -12.99
CA MET A 187 -40.74 0.10 -12.79
C MET A 187 -40.17 -1.17 -13.43
N ARG A 188 -40.98 -2.12 -13.91
CA ARG A 188 -40.47 -3.22 -14.74
C ARG A 188 -40.25 -2.82 -16.19
N ASP A 189 -40.81 -1.70 -16.64
CA ASP A 189 -40.57 -1.13 -17.97
C ASP A 189 -39.24 -0.35 -17.98
N PRO A 190 -38.23 -0.77 -18.77
CA PRO A 190 -36.95 -0.07 -18.88
C PRO A 190 -37.08 1.39 -19.33
N ALA A 191 -38.09 1.72 -20.15
CA ALA A 191 -38.32 3.07 -20.60
C ALA A 191 -38.79 3.97 -19.45
N PHE A 192 -39.71 3.46 -18.62
CA PHE A 192 -40.16 4.15 -17.42
C PHE A 192 -39.04 4.32 -16.40
N GLN A 193 -38.22 3.29 -16.12
CA GLN A 193 -37.07 3.42 -15.21
C GLN A 193 -36.11 4.54 -15.64
N LYS A 194 -35.75 4.58 -16.94
CA LYS A 194 -34.86 5.61 -17.48
C LYS A 194 -35.47 7.01 -17.42
N ALA A 195 -36.78 7.12 -17.61
CA ALA A 195 -37.51 8.38 -17.46
C ALA A 195 -37.57 8.80 -15.97
N TRP A 196 -37.82 7.85 -15.07
CA TRP A 196 -37.90 8.06 -13.62
C TRP A 196 -36.58 8.62 -13.06
N GLN A 197 -35.44 8.03 -13.44
CA GLN A 197 -34.11 8.49 -13.03
C GLN A 197 -33.77 9.92 -13.47
N LYS A 198 -34.47 10.45 -14.49
CA LYS A 198 -34.26 11.82 -15.00
C LYS A 198 -35.20 12.84 -14.35
N LYS A 199 -36.23 12.40 -13.63
CA LYS A 199 -37.18 13.29 -12.96
C LYS A 199 -36.51 13.94 -11.75
N SER A 200 -36.71 15.24 -11.59
CA SER A 200 -36.41 15.94 -10.34
C SER A 200 -37.23 15.40 -9.18
N GLN A 201 -36.81 15.65 -7.95
CA GLN A 201 -37.54 15.22 -6.75
C GLN A 201 -39.02 15.68 -6.79
N ALA A 202 -39.27 16.94 -7.17
CA ALA A 202 -40.62 17.49 -7.28
C ALA A 202 -41.50 16.75 -8.31
N GLU A 203 -40.92 16.32 -9.43
CA GLU A 203 -41.64 15.54 -10.44
C GLU A 203 -41.91 14.10 -9.99
N GLN A 204 -41.00 13.49 -9.22
CA GLN A 204 -41.20 12.18 -8.62
C GLN A 204 -42.30 12.22 -7.54
N ASP A 205 -42.30 13.26 -6.71
CA ASP A 205 -43.31 13.48 -5.68
C ASP A 205 -44.69 13.71 -6.32
N ALA A 206 -44.78 14.57 -7.33
CA ALA A 206 -46.02 14.83 -8.06
C ALA A 206 -46.57 13.57 -8.76
N TYR A 207 -45.69 12.75 -9.35
CA TYR A 207 -46.07 11.48 -9.94
C TYR A 207 -46.63 10.50 -8.90
N THR A 208 -45.93 10.37 -7.77
CA THR A 208 -46.34 9.49 -6.67
C THR A 208 -47.68 9.95 -6.11
N GLU A 209 -47.87 11.26 -5.93
CA GLU A 209 -49.14 11.83 -5.48
C GLU A 209 -50.28 11.58 -6.48
N GLN A 210 -50.03 11.74 -7.78
CA GLN A 210 -51.00 11.43 -8.83
C GLN A 210 -51.39 9.94 -8.80
N LEU A 211 -50.42 9.06 -8.64
CA LEU A 211 -50.64 7.62 -8.56
C LEU A 211 -51.45 7.25 -7.31
N MET A 212 -51.13 7.84 -6.15
CA MET A 212 -51.90 7.67 -4.92
C MET A 212 -53.34 8.13 -5.09
N ARG A 213 -53.56 9.32 -5.66
CA ARG A 213 -54.90 9.86 -5.94
C ARG A 213 -55.68 8.94 -6.89
N LYS A 214 -55.04 8.39 -7.92
CA LYS A 214 -55.63 7.44 -8.87
C LYS A 214 -56.21 6.20 -8.16
N HIS A 215 -55.56 5.73 -7.10
CA HIS A 215 -56.01 4.59 -6.30
C HIS A 215 -56.80 4.97 -5.05
N GLY A 216 -57.38 6.18 -5.04
CA GLY A 216 -58.27 6.63 -3.96
C GLY A 216 -57.56 6.99 -2.66
N VAL A 217 -56.23 7.14 -2.69
CA VAL A 217 -55.40 7.61 -1.57
C VAL A 217 -55.19 9.12 -1.74
N ASN A 218 -56.23 9.88 -1.44
CA ASN A 218 -56.14 11.35 -1.44
C ASN A 218 -55.52 11.86 -0.13
N GLU A 219 -55.23 13.17 -0.06
CA GLU A 219 -54.59 13.80 1.11
C GLU A 219 -55.36 13.54 2.42
N ALA A 220 -56.70 13.54 2.38
CA ALA A 220 -57.53 13.23 3.53
C ALA A 220 -57.36 11.77 3.98
N LYS A 221 -57.32 10.81 3.05
CA LYS A 221 -57.09 9.40 3.35
C LYS A 221 -55.65 9.17 3.84
N MET A 222 -54.66 9.85 3.26
CA MET A 222 -53.29 9.84 3.76
C MET A 222 -53.19 10.36 5.19
N LYS A 223 -53.92 11.42 5.55
CA LYS A 223 -54.01 11.91 6.94
C LYS A 223 -54.65 10.88 7.87
N THR A 224 -55.70 10.20 7.43
CA THR A 224 -56.32 9.09 8.20
C THR A 224 -55.37 7.90 8.38
N ILE A 225 -54.63 7.54 7.32
CA ILE A 225 -53.64 6.46 7.33
C ILE A 225 -52.41 6.82 8.18
N ALA A 226 -51.96 8.07 8.15
CA ALA A 226 -50.93 8.59 9.05
C ALA A 226 -51.40 8.55 10.51
N GLY A 227 -52.72 8.58 10.74
CA GLY A 227 -53.39 8.70 12.03
C GLY A 227 -53.63 10.16 12.36
N SER A 228 -54.65 10.45 13.16
CA SER A 228 -54.92 11.80 13.69
C SER A 228 -53.88 12.20 14.73
N SER A 229 -52.60 12.25 14.36
CA SER A 229 -51.66 13.08 15.09
C SER A 229 -52.03 14.52 14.74
N ASN A 230 -52.87 15.16 15.57
CA ASN A 230 -53.04 16.62 15.60
C ASN A 230 -51.75 17.35 16.02
N THR A 231 -50.59 16.75 15.73
CA THR A 231 -49.30 17.39 15.88
C THR A 231 -49.16 18.32 14.69
N ALA A 232 -48.95 19.60 14.99
CA ALA A 232 -48.48 20.58 14.02
C ALA A 232 -47.40 19.96 13.11
N PRO A 233 -47.33 20.35 11.81
CA PRO A 233 -46.28 19.87 10.93
C PRO A 233 -44.95 19.94 11.69
N PRO A 234 -44.21 18.84 11.78
CA PRO A 234 -42.98 18.82 12.57
C PRO A 234 -42.12 19.98 12.11
N ALA A 235 -41.61 20.77 13.05
CA ALA A 235 -40.69 21.84 12.72
C ALA A 235 -39.61 21.28 11.78
N PRO A 236 -39.15 22.04 10.77
CA PRO A 236 -38.07 21.58 9.91
C PRO A 236 -36.90 21.11 10.78
N LEU A 237 -36.35 19.93 10.46
CA LEU A 237 -35.22 19.37 11.20
C LEU A 237 -34.10 20.39 11.19
N VAL A 238 -33.50 20.65 12.36
CA VAL A 238 -32.32 21.54 12.45
C VAL A 238 -31.20 21.04 11.52
N THR A 239 -31.17 19.75 11.25
CA THR A 239 -30.20 19.09 10.37
C THR A 239 -30.55 19.14 8.89
N ALA A 240 -31.72 19.64 8.47
CA ALA A 240 -32.20 19.52 7.09
C ALA A 240 -31.24 20.14 6.06
N ALA A 241 -30.81 21.39 6.28
CA ALA A 241 -29.86 22.07 5.38
C ALA A 241 -28.49 21.36 5.34
N ALA A 242 -28.02 20.84 6.48
CA ALA A 242 -26.78 20.08 6.54
C ALA A 242 -26.89 18.72 5.82
N MET A 243 -28.06 18.07 5.88
CA MET A 243 -28.34 16.83 5.16
C MET A 243 -28.44 17.04 3.65
N GLU A 244 -29.05 18.14 3.21
CA GLU A 244 -29.09 18.52 1.79
C GLU A 244 -27.67 18.82 1.27
N ALA A 245 -26.90 19.62 2.02
CA ALA A 245 -25.51 19.91 1.69
C ALA A 245 -24.63 18.65 1.69
N PHE A 246 -24.86 17.71 2.62
CA PHE A 246 -24.21 16.40 2.62
C PHE A 246 -24.57 15.59 1.38
N SER A 247 -25.86 15.51 1.02
CA SER A 247 -26.31 14.79 -0.17
C SER A 247 -25.68 15.36 -1.44
N ALA A 248 -25.66 16.69 -1.58
CA ALA A 248 -25.03 17.36 -2.71
C ALA A 248 -23.51 17.10 -2.78
N MET A 249 -22.82 17.15 -1.63
CA MET A 249 -21.40 16.80 -1.54
C MET A 249 -21.17 15.34 -1.95
N ASN A 250 -21.99 14.41 -1.46
CA ASN A 250 -21.86 12.98 -1.74
C ASN A 250 -22.15 12.64 -3.21
N GLU A 251 -23.18 13.23 -3.81
CA GLU A 251 -23.49 13.08 -5.24
C GLU A 251 -22.35 13.61 -6.11
N THR A 252 -21.81 14.78 -5.75
CA THR A 252 -20.68 15.38 -6.47
C THR A 252 -19.43 14.52 -6.34
N PHE A 253 -19.16 13.99 -5.14
CA PHE A 253 -18.04 13.09 -4.89
C PHE A 253 -18.19 11.77 -5.63
N ALA A 254 -19.36 11.14 -5.60
CA ALA A 254 -19.65 9.90 -6.31
C ALA A 254 -19.49 10.07 -7.83
N THR A 255 -20.01 11.17 -8.38
CA THR A 255 -19.84 11.53 -9.80
C THR A 255 -18.38 11.80 -10.13
N GLY A 256 -17.65 12.44 -9.20
CA GLY A 256 -16.22 12.70 -9.29
C GLY A 256 -15.36 11.44 -9.22
N MET A 257 -15.79 10.38 -8.51
CA MET A 257 -15.09 9.09 -8.48
C MET A 257 -15.30 8.27 -9.75
N GLN A 258 -16.44 8.43 -10.44
CA GLN A 258 -16.70 7.72 -11.70
C GLN A 258 -15.84 8.24 -12.86
N LYS A 259 -15.37 9.50 -12.78
CA LYS A 259 -14.48 10.10 -13.77
C LYS A 259 -13.07 10.15 -13.18
N PRO A 260 -12.06 9.54 -13.81
CA PRO A 260 -10.72 9.63 -13.26
C PRO A 260 -10.32 11.11 -13.13
N SER A 261 -9.80 11.48 -11.96
CA SER A 261 -9.36 12.85 -11.75
C SER A 261 -8.22 13.19 -12.72
N SER A 262 -8.00 14.47 -13.01
CA SER A 262 -6.83 14.89 -13.80
C SER A 262 -5.52 14.36 -13.20
N LEU A 263 -5.44 14.28 -11.87
CA LEU A 263 -4.34 13.64 -11.15
C LEU A 263 -4.18 12.15 -11.47
N GLN A 264 -5.27 11.38 -11.44
CA GLN A 264 -5.24 9.96 -11.79
C GLN A 264 -4.85 9.77 -13.26
N HIS A 265 -5.40 10.56 -14.18
CA HIS A 265 -5.03 10.52 -15.59
C HIS A 265 -3.54 10.81 -15.82
N LEU A 266 -2.99 11.85 -15.19
CA LEU A 266 -1.57 12.18 -15.29
C LEU A 266 -0.68 11.07 -14.71
N SER A 267 -1.08 10.50 -13.57
CA SER A 267 -0.38 9.37 -12.92
C SER A 267 -0.35 8.15 -13.84
N THR A 268 -1.51 7.72 -14.34
CA THR A 268 -1.62 6.61 -15.29
C THR A 268 -0.81 6.87 -16.56
N ALA A 269 -0.84 8.09 -17.10
CA ALA A 269 -0.10 8.44 -18.30
C ALA A 269 1.43 8.38 -18.07
N LEU A 270 1.93 8.93 -16.96
CA LEU A 270 3.35 8.82 -16.59
C LEU A 270 3.78 7.35 -16.43
N TYR A 271 3.02 6.54 -15.68
CA TYR A 271 3.33 5.12 -15.49
C TYR A 271 3.32 4.35 -16.81
N THR A 272 2.35 4.62 -17.68
CA THR A 272 2.28 4.01 -19.01
C THR A 272 3.51 4.36 -19.84
N GLU A 273 3.92 5.63 -19.89
CA GLU A 273 5.10 6.05 -20.65
C GLU A 273 6.40 5.48 -20.07
N ILE A 274 6.53 5.38 -18.74
CA ILE A 274 7.67 4.71 -18.08
C ILE A 274 7.70 3.22 -18.45
N GLU A 275 6.56 2.55 -18.47
CA GLU A 275 6.49 1.12 -18.78
C GLU A 275 6.82 0.85 -20.25
N VAL A 276 6.35 1.69 -21.17
CA VAL A 276 6.76 1.66 -22.58
C VAL A 276 8.28 1.84 -22.70
N LEU A 277 8.85 2.79 -21.95
CA LEU A 277 10.30 3.02 -21.96
C LEU A 277 11.07 1.80 -21.44
N LYS A 278 10.62 1.16 -20.35
CA LYS A 278 11.22 -0.09 -19.82
C LYS A 278 11.16 -1.23 -20.82
N ASN A 279 10.00 -1.44 -21.45
CA ASN A 279 9.82 -2.48 -22.47
C ASN A 279 10.74 -2.23 -23.67
N SER A 280 10.89 -0.96 -24.10
CA SER A 280 11.87 -0.58 -25.14
C SER A 280 13.32 -0.87 -24.71
N GLN A 281 13.68 -0.62 -23.45
CA GLN A 281 15.02 -0.92 -22.94
C GLN A 281 15.28 -2.43 -22.94
N GLN A 282 14.31 -3.22 -22.49
CA GLN A 282 14.43 -4.67 -22.46
C GLN A 282 14.55 -5.26 -23.87
N ALA A 283 13.77 -4.75 -24.83
CA ALA A 283 13.84 -5.16 -26.23
C ALA A 283 15.18 -4.80 -26.90
N GLN A 284 15.82 -3.71 -26.47
CA GLN A 284 17.10 -3.24 -27.02
C GLN A 284 18.31 -3.68 -26.19
N ARG A 285 18.13 -4.50 -25.16
CA ARG A 285 19.18 -4.84 -24.20
C ARG A 285 20.39 -5.43 -24.92
N LEU A 286 21.53 -4.73 -24.82
CA LEU A 286 22.80 -5.25 -25.31
C LEU A 286 23.22 -6.48 -24.48
N PRO A 287 23.92 -7.45 -25.08
CA PRO A 287 24.58 -8.52 -24.33
C PRO A 287 25.42 -7.95 -23.21
N ALA A 288 25.48 -8.65 -22.08
CA ALA A 288 26.39 -8.27 -21.00
C ALA A 288 27.82 -8.22 -21.56
N ALA A 289 28.47 -7.07 -21.44
CA ALA A 289 29.86 -6.93 -21.81
C ALA A 289 30.71 -7.79 -20.86
N LYS A 290 31.77 -8.42 -21.41
CA LYS A 290 32.74 -9.12 -20.58
C LYS A 290 33.49 -8.09 -19.73
N GLU A 291 33.94 -8.51 -18.56
CA GLU A 291 34.96 -7.76 -17.83
C GLU A 291 36.17 -7.51 -18.74
N GLY A 292 36.84 -6.36 -18.62
CA GLY A 292 37.94 -5.98 -19.53
C GLY A 292 37.53 -5.54 -20.95
N ASP A 293 36.34 -5.90 -21.45
CA ASP A 293 35.80 -5.34 -22.71
C ASP A 293 35.25 -3.92 -22.48
N CYS A 294 36.16 -2.96 -22.35
CA CYS A 294 35.81 -1.56 -22.14
C CYS A 294 34.90 -1.01 -23.25
N SER A 295 35.03 -1.51 -24.48
CA SER A 295 34.21 -1.06 -25.60
C SER A 295 32.76 -1.52 -25.47
N GLY A 296 32.53 -2.78 -25.09
CA GLY A 296 31.22 -3.33 -24.77
C GLY A 296 30.61 -2.67 -23.54
N GLN A 297 31.39 -2.54 -22.46
CA GLN A 297 30.94 -1.92 -21.22
C GLN A 297 30.52 -0.46 -21.46
N LYS A 298 31.30 0.29 -22.25
CA LYS A 298 30.97 1.67 -22.62
C LYS A 298 29.65 1.74 -23.39
N ARG A 299 29.41 0.85 -24.35
CA ARG A 299 28.13 0.79 -25.09
C ARG A 299 26.94 0.49 -24.17
N VAL A 300 27.09 -0.47 -23.25
CA VAL A 300 26.06 -0.79 -22.24
C VAL A 300 25.81 0.41 -21.32
N TYR A 301 26.87 1.07 -20.85
CA TYR A 301 26.78 2.28 -20.04
C TYR A 301 26.06 3.41 -20.77
N GLU A 302 26.43 3.71 -22.01
CA GLU A 302 25.80 4.75 -22.83
C GLU A 302 24.32 4.46 -23.09
N GLN A 303 23.97 3.21 -23.40
CA GLN A 303 22.58 2.78 -23.53
C GLN A 303 21.78 3.01 -22.25
N ASN A 304 22.31 2.58 -21.09
CA ASN A 304 21.66 2.79 -19.80
C ASN A 304 21.53 4.28 -19.46
N ARG A 305 22.55 5.08 -19.79
CA ARG A 305 22.56 6.53 -19.58
C ARG A 305 21.48 7.22 -20.43
N GLN A 306 21.27 6.80 -21.68
CA GLN A 306 20.19 7.29 -22.53
C GLN A 306 18.81 6.92 -21.96
N PHE A 307 18.65 5.72 -21.41
CA PHE A 307 17.41 5.31 -20.75
C PHE A 307 17.11 6.17 -19.51
N ILE A 308 18.12 6.40 -18.65
CA ILE A 308 17.99 7.27 -17.48
C ILE A 308 17.57 8.68 -17.90
N LEU A 309 18.22 9.25 -18.93
CA LEU A 309 17.90 10.58 -19.45
C LEU A 309 16.43 10.67 -19.89
N ARG A 310 15.96 9.71 -20.69
CA ARG A 310 14.55 9.67 -21.15
C ARG A 310 13.57 9.56 -19.99
N ARG A 311 13.88 8.76 -18.97
CA ARG A 311 13.03 8.66 -17.76
C ARG A 311 12.98 9.99 -17.01
N GLN A 312 14.10 10.70 -16.89
CA GLN A 312 14.15 12.03 -16.30
C GLN A 312 13.40 13.08 -17.13
N GLU A 313 13.40 12.98 -18.46
CA GLU A 313 12.60 13.84 -19.35
C GLU A 313 11.10 13.63 -19.16
N LEU A 314 10.66 12.37 -19.05
CA LEU A 314 9.26 12.05 -18.72
C LEU A 314 8.85 12.66 -17.38
N MET A 315 9.67 12.49 -16.35
CA MET A 315 9.43 13.11 -15.05
C MET A 315 9.30 14.63 -15.16
N ARG A 316 10.24 15.30 -15.86
CA ARG A 316 10.22 16.76 -16.09
C ARG A 316 8.99 17.23 -16.87
N LYS A 317 8.51 16.43 -17.83
CA LYS A 317 7.27 16.68 -18.59
C LYS A 317 6.03 16.67 -17.68
N TYR A 318 5.93 15.73 -16.75
CA TYR A 318 4.73 15.52 -15.95
C TYR A 318 4.67 16.34 -14.65
N LEU A 319 5.81 16.68 -14.03
CA LEU A 319 5.82 17.35 -12.71
C LEU A 319 5.04 18.68 -12.67
N PRO A 320 5.18 19.63 -13.62
CA PRO A 320 4.41 20.87 -13.59
C PRO A 320 2.90 20.64 -13.75
N GLN A 321 2.52 19.59 -14.48
CA GLN A 321 1.13 19.20 -14.68
C GLN A 321 0.52 18.65 -13.39
N PHE A 322 1.27 17.86 -12.63
CA PHE A 322 0.87 17.39 -11.31
C PHE A 322 0.62 18.54 -10.33
N ALA A 323 1.52 19.52 -10.25
CA ALA A 323 1.34 20.68 -9.39
C ALA A 323 0.06 21.48 -9.76
N SER A 324 -0.17 21.68 -11.06
CA SER A 324 -1.36 22.39 -11.56
C SER A 324 -2.66 21.63 -11.28
N ALA A 325 -2.68 20.33 -11.58
CA ALA A 325 -3.82 19.45 -11.34
C ALA A 325 -4.12 19.31 -9.84
N TRP A 326 -3.09 19.30 -8.99
CA TRP A 326 -3.26 19.26 -7.54
C TRP A 326 -3.92 20.53 -7.03
N ALA A 327 -3.47 21.71 -7.48
CA ALA A 327 -4.06 22.99 -7.07
C ALA A 327 -5.53 23.10 -7.49
N ALA A 328 -5.87 22.67 -8.71
CA ALA A 328 -7.25 22.60 -9.19
C ALA A 328 -8.09 21.63 -8.35
N THR A 329 -7.57 20.43 -8.06
CA THR A 329 -8.27 19.41 -7.27
C THR A 329 -8.50 19.89 -5.84
N LYS A 330 -7.49 20.48 -5.19
CA LYS A 330 -7.63 21.07 -3.85
C LYS A 330 -8.72 22.15 -3.81
N THR A 331 -8.72 23.06 -4.79
CA THR A 331 -9.72 24.13 -4.88
C THR A 331 -11.13 23.55 -5.04
N GLN A 332 -11.29 22.57 -5.94
CA GLN A 332 -12.56 21.91 -6.19
C GLN A 332 -13.07 21.17 -4.95
N LEU A 333 -12.25 20.33 -4.31
CA LEU A 333 -12.65 19.58 -3.11
C LEU A 333 -13.00 20.51 -1.95
N LYS A 334 -12.24 21.59 -1.75
CA LYS A 334 -12.55 22.60 -0.72
C LYS A 334 -13.89 23.29 -1.00
N ALA A 335 -14.15 23.66 -2.25
CA ALA A 335 -15.42 24.28 -2.65
C ALA A 335 -16.62 23.33 -2.47
N GLN A 336 -16.44 22.03 -2.70
CA GLN A 336 -17.47 21.00 -2.48
C GLN A 336 -17.76 20.77 -0.99
N ALA A 337 -16.73 20.78 -0.15
CA ALA A 337 -16.84 20.57 1.29
C ALA A 337 -17.41 21.78 2.05
N ALA A 338 -17.18 23.00 1.55
CA ALA A 338 -17.51 24.24 2.26
C ALA A 338 -19.00 24.41 2.61
N PRO A 339 -19.99 24.14 1.72
CA PRO A 339 -21.40 24.25 2.07
C PRO A 339 -21.79 23.30 3.22
N PHE A 340 -21.33 22.05 3.16
CA PHE A 340 -21.60 21.07 4.21
C PHE A 340 -21.00 21.49 5.55
N GLN A 341 -19.73 21.92 5.55
CA GLN A 341 -19.07 22.38 6.77
C GLN A 341 -19.75 23.63 7.38
N LYS A 342 -20.23 24.55 6.54
CA LYS A 342 -20.96 25.75 6.97
C LYS A 342 -22.25 25.37 7.70
N GLU A 343 -23.06 24.51 7.11
CA GLU A 343 -24.32 24.06 7.72
C GLU A 343 -24.07 23.24 8.98
N LEU A 344 -23.02 22.41 8.99
CA LEU A 344 -22.62 21.64 10.17
C LEU A 344 -22.22 22.53 11.36
N ALA A 345 -21.52 23.65 11.09
CA ALA A 345 -21.11 24.60 12.11
C ALA A 345 -22.31 25.34 12.75
N ALA A 346 -23.39 25.53 11.98
CA ALA A 346 -24.62 26.16 12.45
C ALA A 346 -25.43 25.28 13.42
N ILE A 347 -25.18 23.96 13.48
CA ILE A 347 -25.90 23.05 14.36
C ILE A 347 -25.38 23.17 15.81
N HIS A 348 -26.26 23.54 16.73
CA HIS A 348 -25.99 23.50 18.18
C HIS A 348 -26.44 22.15 18.78
N TYR A 349 -25.57 21.14 18.75
CA TYR A 349 -25.94 19.75 19.11
C TYR A 349 -26.60 19.54 20.48
N THR A 350 -26.29 20.35 21.51
CA THR A 350 -26.90 20.23 22.84
C THR A 350 -28.25 20.93 22.95
N ASP A 351 -28.47 21.97 22.14
CA ASP A 351 -29.59 22.89 22.32
C ASP A 351 -30.62 22.80 21.18
N ALA A 352 -30.22 22.27 20.03
CA ALA A 352 -31.00 22.30 18.80
C ALA A 352 -31.52 20.92 18.39
N ILE A 353 -30.82 19.83 18.72
CA ILE A 353 -31.28 18.46 18.46
C ILE A 353 -32.02 17.96 19.70
N LYS A 354 -33.33 18.22 19.75
CA LYS A 354 -34.18 17.82 20.88
C LYS A 354 -35.05 16.62 20.56
N ARG A 355 -35.30 16.35 19.28
CA ARG A 355 -36.23 15.31 18.87
C ARG A 355 -35.52 14.00 18.54
N GLU A 356 -36.18 12.86 18.81
CA GLU A 356 -35.63 11.53 18.53
C GLU A 356 -35.44 11.29 17.03
N ASP A 357 -36.31 11.82 16.17
CA ASP A 357 -36.18 11.76 14.70
C ASP A 357 -34.96 12.57 14.19
N GLU A 358 -34.57 13.66 14.86
CA GLU A 358 -33.36 14.40 14.54
C GLU A 358 -32.07 13.64 14.88
N LYS A 359 -32.10 12.76 15.90
CA LYS A 359 -30.92 11.98 16.29
C LYS A 359 -30.51 10.98 15.20
N VAL A 360 -31.45 10.45 14.45
CA VAL A 360 -31.18 9.55 13.31
C VAL A 360 -30.37 10.27 12.22
N ASN A 361 -30.54 11.59 12.09
CA ASN A 361 -29.82 12.40 11.11
C ASN A 361 -28.41 12.80 11.59
N ILE A 362 -27.97 12.42 12.79
CA ILE A 362 -26.59 12.67 13.25
C ILE A 362 -25.60 11.73 12.53
N VAL A 363 -25.98 10.47 12.28
CA VAL A 363 -25.11 9.47 11.62
C VAL A 363 -24.61 9.96 10.26
N PRO A 364 -25.49 10.39 9.33
CA PRO A 364 -25.04 10.77 7.99
C PRO A 364 -24.17 12.03 8.03
N LEU A 365 -24.38 12.94 9.00
CA LEU A 365 -23.53 14.12 9.19
C LEU A 365 -22.10 13.73 9.60
N ALA A 366 -21.93 12.76 10.49
CA ALA A 366 -20.60 12.24 10.82
C ALA A 366 -19.97 11.50 9.63
N GLY A 367 -20.78 10.76 8.86
CA GLY A 367 -20.37 10.19 7.57
C GLY A 367 -19.86 11.25 6.59
N GLY A 368 -20.53 12.40 6.51
CA GLY A 368 -20.07 13.55 5.73
C GLY A 368 -18.71 14.09 6.17
N GLN A 369 -18.44 14.14 7.48
CA GLN A 369 -17.12 14.55 7.96
C GLN A 369 -16.03 13.53 7.66
N GLN A 370 -16.30 12.24 7.83
CA GLN A 370 -15.38 11.18 7.43
C GLN A 370 -15.06 11.29 5.93
N GLN A 371 -16.06 11.57 5.12
CA GLN A 371 -15.90 11.79 3.69
C GLN A 371 -14.98 12.99 3.38
N MET A 372 -15.12 14.11 4.10
CA MET A 372 -14.20 15.24 3.99
C MET A 372 -12.76 14.88 4.43
N LEU A 373 -12.59 14.11 5.49
CA LEU A 373 -11.26 13.64 5.92
C LEU A 373 -10.59 12.78 4.85
N LEU A 374 -11.34 11.89 4.20
CA LEU A 374 -10.85 11.09 3.07
C LEU A 374 -10.42 11.96 1.89
N MET A 375 -11.15 13.04 1.59
CA MET A 375 -10.74 14.00 0.55
C MET A 375 -9.39 14.66 0.87
N VAL A 376 -9.17 15.07 2.12
CA VAL A 376 -7.89 15.66 2.56
C VAL A 376 -6.78 14.60 2.53
N GLN A 377 -7.05 13.38 2.98
CA GLN A 377 -6.10 12.27 2.95
C GLN A 377 -5.65 11.96 1.52
N ASN A 378 -6.56 11.91 0.56
CA ASN A 378 -6.21 11.69 -0.85
C ASN A 378 -5.27 12.78 -1.41
N LEU A 379 -5.48 14.06 -1.05
CA LEU A 379 -4.57 15.15 -1.42
C LEU A 379 -3.20 15.02 -0.76
N LEU A 380 -3.16 14.56 0.49
CA LEU A 380 -1.94 14.32 1.26
C LEU A 380 -1.10 13.20 0.65
N GLU A 381 -1.73 12.05 0.38
CA GLU A 381 -1.10 10.89 -0.27
C GLU A 381 -0.56 11.23 -1.65
N PHE A 382 -1.34 11.99 -2.44
CA PHE A 382 -0.86 12.49 -3.72
C PHE A 382 0.38 13.38 -3.56
N THR A 383 0.35 14.34 -2.62
CA THR A 383 1.50 15.22 -2.37
C THR A 383 2.73 14.40 -2.00
N SER A 384 2.58 13.43 -1.10
CA SER A 384 3.67 12.53 -0.70
C SER A 384 4.26 11.77 -1.89
N SER A 385 3.43 11.23 -2.78
CA SER A 385 3.92 10.47 -3.95
C SER A 385 4.71 11.35 -4.94
N VAL A 386 4.39 12.65 -5.07
CA VAL A 386 5.21 13.58 -5.87
C VAL A 386 6.58 13.85 -5.22
N TYR A 387 6.67 13.85 -3.88
CA TYR A 387 7.98 13.90 -3.21
C TYR A 387 8.81 12.64 -3.45
N ASP A 388 8.18 11.47 -3.50
CA ASP A 388 8.86 10.21 -3.84
C ASP A 388 9.36 10.22 -5.28
N LEU A 389 8.56 10.76 -6.20
CA LEU A 389 8.98 11.00 -7.58
C LEU A 389 10.20 11.94 -7.66
N ASN A 390 10.27 12.99 -6.81
CA ASN A 390 11.43 13.87 -6.73
C ASN A 390 12.68 13.14 -6.20
N GLN A 391 12.54 12.26 -5.20
CA GLN A 391 13.66 11.45 -4.73
C GLN A 391 14.17 10.49 -5.80
N GLU A 392 13.27 9.83 -6.53
CA GLU A 392 13.60 8.96 -7.65
C GLU A 392 14.35 9.74 -8.75
N TYR A 393 13.86 10.93 -9.12
CA TYR A 393 14.54 11.80 -10.07
C TYR A 393 15.98 12.11 -9.65
N CYS A 394 16.21 12.38 -8.36
CA CYS A 394 17.53 12.69 -7.83
C CYS A 394 18.47 11.48 -7.81
N GLN A 395 17.96 10.28 -7.51
CA GLN A 395 18.73 9.04 -7.64
C GLN A 395 19.11 8.78 -9.11
N LEU A 396 18.18 9.02 -10.04
CA LEU A 396 18.45 8.94 -11.47
C LEU A 396 19.49 9.98 -11.91
N GLN A 397 19.44 11.20 -11.37
CA GLN A 397 20.42 12.25 -11.66
C GLN A 397 21.82 11.83 -11.19
N GLN A 398 21.95 11.33 -9.96
CA GLN A 398 23.22 10.81 -9.45
C GLN A 398 23.75 9.65 -10.31
N ALA A 399 22.87 8.75 -10.76
CA ALA A 399 23.25 7.65 -11.65
C ALA A 399 23.67 8.14 -13.04
N TYR A 400 23.02 9.17 -13.57
CA TYR A 400 23.34 9.80 -14.85
C TYR A 400 24.69 10.55 -14.83
N ASP A 401 24.96 11.24 -13.72
CA ASP A 401 26.17 12.03 -13.50
C ASP A 401 27.38 11.16 -13.16
N LYS A 402 27.16 9.91 -12.73
CA LYS A 402 28.24 8.96 -12.48
C LYS A 402 29.02 8.74 -13.78
N PRO A 403 30.31 9.12 -13.85
CA PRO A 403 31.09 8.98 -15.07
C PRO A 403 31.27 7.50 -15.43
N PHE A 404 31.40 7.22 -16.73
CA PHE A 404 31.80 5.90 -17.19
C PHE A 404 33.16 5.52 -16.57
N GLN A 405 33.21 4.36 -15.94
CA GLN A 405 34.44 3.73 -15.49
C GLN A 405 34.44 2.33 -16.08
N CYS A 406 35.42 2.04 -16.94
CA CYS A 406 35.61 0.67 -17.40
C CYS A 406 36.09 -0.18 -16.22
N GLU A 407 35.50 -1.35 -16.03
CA GLU A 407 36.09 -2.41 -15.23
C GLU A 407 37.34 -2.89 -15.97
N LEU A 408 38.48 -2.36 -15.52
CA LEU A 408 39.80 -2.69 -16.03
C LEU A 408 40.09 -4.18 -15.80
N ALA A 409 40.78 -4.83 -16.74
CA ALA A 409 41.20 -6.22 -16.61
C ALA A 409 42.08 -6.41 -15.34
N THR A 410 41.58 -7.13 -14.34
CA THR A 410 42.29 -7.50 -13.10
C THR A 410 43.03 -8.81 -13.34
N CYS A 411 44.23 -8.78 -13.91
CA CYS A 411 44.81 -9.99 -14.51
C CYS A 411 46.32 -10.14 -14.27
N PHE A 412 46.84 -11.31 -14.67
CA PHE A 412 48.24 -11.71 -14.63
C PHE A 412 48.76 -12.06 -16.02
N PRO A 413 50.06 -11.93 -16.31
CA PRO A 413 50.65 -12.46 -17.54
C PRO A 413 50.55 -14.00 -17.59
N ALA A 414 50.60 -14.57 -18.80
CA ALA A 414 50.41 -16.01 -19.06
C ALA A 414 51.25 -16.96 -18.17
N MET A 415 52.46 -16.54 -17.82
CA MET A 415 53.43 -17.32 -17.04
C MET A 415 53.27 -17.20 -15.53
N ALA A 416 52.33 -16.39 -15.03
CA ALA A 416 52.12 -16.24 -13.60
C ALA A 416 51.79 -17.59 -12.95
N ALA A 417 52.54 -17.94 -11.91
CA ALA A 417 52.55 -19.29 -11.37
C ALA A 417 51.48 -19.46 -10.29
N VAL A 418 50.39 -20.17 -10.59
CA VAL A 418 49.30 -20.47 -9.67
C VAL A 418 49.66 -21.68 -8.81
N THR A 419 49.42 -21.62 -7.51
CA THR A 419 49.77 -22.72 -6.59
C THR A 419 48.66 -23.78 -6.55
N LEU A 420 49.04 -25.04 -6.77
CA LEU A 420 48.16 -26.20 -6.77
C LEU A 420 48.12 -26.89 -5.39
N PRO A 421 47.10 -27.72 -5.09
CA PRO A 421 46.97 -28.38 -3.78
C PRO A 421 48.14 -29.27 -3.35
N ASN A 422 48.95 -29.74 -4.29
CA ASN A 422 50.16 -30.54 -4.02
C ASN A 422 51.42 -29.67 -3.79
N GLY A 423 51.28 -28.36 -3.67
CA GLY A 423 52.38 -27.40 -3.51
C GLY A 423 53.16 -27.09 -4.78
N LYS A 424 52.88 -27.79 -5.90
CA LYS A 424 53.44 -27.43 -7.21
C LYS A 424 52.80 -26.15 -7.72
N GLN A 425 53.48 -25.49 -8.66
CA GLN A 425 52.95 -24.33 -9.36
C GLN A 425 52.72 -24.65 -10.83
N ALA A 426 51.70 -24.03 -11.42
CA ALA A 426 51.40 -24.14 -12.85
C ALA A 426 51.15 -22.74 -13.45
N PRO A 427 51.54 -22.49 -14.72
CA PRO A 427 51.24 -21.23 -15.40
C PRO A 427 49.72 -20.98 -15.45
N ILE A 428 49.28 -19.76 -15.16
CA ILE A 428 47.85 -19.40 -15.13
C ILE A 428 47.16 -19.69 -16.47
N ALA A 429 47.85 -19.50 -17.60
CA ALA A 429 47.33 -19.80 -18.94
C ALA A 429 47.10 -21.30 -19.20
N SER A 430 47.65 -22.20 -18.36
CA SER A 430 47.43 -23.65 -18.44
C SER A 430 46.27 -24.16 -17.58
N ILE A 431 45.80 -23.34 -16.62
CA ILE A 431 44.67 -23.68 -15.75
C ILE A 431 43.36 -23.65 -16.54
N ARG A 432 42.43 -24.55 -16.24
CA ARG A 432 41.12 -24.66 -16.89
C ARG A 432 39.98 -24.62 -15.87
N PRO A 433 38.75 -24.21 -16.29
CA PRO A 433 37.57 -24.39 -15.46
C PRO A 433 37.41 -25.86 -15.03
N GLY A 434 37.14 -26.08 -13.75
CA GLY A 434 37.06 -27.40 -13.13
C GLY A 434 38.32 -27.82 -12.37
N ASP A 435 39.49 -27.24 -12.69
CA ASP A 435 40.73 -27.49 -11.98
C ASP A 435 40.64 -27.03 -10.52
N VAL A 436 41.53 -27.56 -9.68
CA VAL A 436 41.62 -27.22 -8.26
C VAL A 436 42.95 -26.53 -8.00
N VAL A 437 42.88 -25.36 -7.39
CA VAL A 437 44.03 -24.53 -6.98
C VAL A 437 43.98 -24.31 -5.47
N LEU A 438 45.03 -23.75 -4.88
CA LEU A 438 44.97 -23.30 -3.48
C LEU A 438 44.37 -21.91 -3.38
N GLY A 439 43.42 -21.77 -2.47
CA GLY A 439 42.85 -20.51 -2.00
C GLY A 439 42.90 -20.41 -0.47
N TYR A 440 42.24 -19.39 0.04
CA TYR A 440 42.12 -19.05 1.45
C TYR A 440 40.64 -18.98 1.82
N ASP A 441 40.22 -19.81 2.75
CA ASP A 441 38.88 -19.76 3.33
C ASP A 441 38.87 -18.72 4.45
N ALA A 442 38.22 -17.59 4.19
CA ALA A 442 38.10 -16.50 5.15
C ALA A 442 37.30 -16.89 6.41
N THR A 443 36.46 -17.93 6.35
CA THR A 443 35.68 -18.41 7.50
C THR A 443 36.58 -19.16 8.47
N THR A 444 37.36 -20.12 7.97
CA THR A 444 38.25 -20.94 8.80
C THR A 444 39.62 -20.32 9.03
N GLY A 445 39.98 -19.31 8.25
CA GLY A 445 41.30 -18.68 8.27
C GLY A 445 42.41 -19.58 7.75
N LYS A 446 42.07 -20.61 6.97
CA LYS A 446 43.01 -21.65 6.52
C LYS A 446 43.16 -21.66 5.00
N VAL A 447 44.33 -22.11 4.56
CA VAL A 447 44.58 -22.46 3.16
C VAL A 447 43.74 -23.70 2.83
N ALA A 448 42.97 -23.64 1.75
CA ALA A 448 42.09 -24.72 1.35
C ALA A 448 42.08 -24.86 -0.19
N PRO A 449 41.91 -26.08 -0.73
CA PRO A 449 41.66 -26.26 -2.15
C PRO A 449 40.37 -25.53 -2.56
N THR A 450 40.38 -24.88 -3.73
CA THR A 450 39.21 -24.22 -4.31
C THR A 450 39.10 -24.55 -5.79
N ARG A 451 37.88 -24.74 -6.30
CA ARG A 451 37.66 -25.02 -7.72
C ARG A 451 37.71 -23.74 -8.54
N VAL A 452 38.32 -23.82 -9.72
CA VAL A 452 38.26 -22.79 -10.76
C VAL A 452 36.91 -22.88 -11.46
N LEU A 453 36.10 -21.83 -11.33
CA LEU A 453 34.78 -21.70 -11.96
C LEU A 453 34.90 -21.19 -13.40
N ARG A 454 35.84 -20.27 -13.65
CA ARG A 454 36.04 -19.62 -14.94
C ARG A 454 37.49 -19.17 -15.10
N LEU A 455 37.99 -19.20 -16.32
CA LEU A 455 39.23 -18.54 -16.74
C LEU A 455 38.83 -17.31 -17.55
N ASP A 456 39.22 -16.13 -17.08
CA ASP A 456 39.10 -14.88 -17.82
C ASP A 456 40.39 -14.65 -18.59
N GLU A 457 40.29 -14.49 -19.91
CA GLU A 457 41.40 -14.22 -20.82
C GLU A 457 41.10 -12.93 -21.58
N HIS A 458 42.05 -12.00 -21.53
CA HIS A 458 41.99 -10.71 -22.21
C HIS A 458 43.14 -10.60 -23.20
N THR A 459 42.80 -10.42 -24.47
CA THR A 459 43.72 -10.39 -25.63
C THR A 459 43.44 -9.21 -26.56
N GLU A 460 42.57 -8.29 -26.15
CA GLU A 460 42.08 -7.20 -26.99
C GLU A 460 43.11 -6.08 -27.18
N ALA A 461 44.09 -5.97 -26.28
CA ALA A 461 45.15 -4.97 -26.32
C ALA A 461 46.39 -5.43 -25.53
N ALA A 462 47.48 -4.67 -25.61
CA ALA A 462 48.60 -4.83 -24.70
C ALA A 462 48.26 -4.21 -23.33
N TYR A 463 48.33 -5.00 -22.27
CA TYR A 463 47.98 -4.58 -20.91
C TYR A 463 49.22 -4.12 -20.14
N PRO A 464 49.21 -2.93 -19.52
CA PRO A 464 50.31 -2.50 -18.65
C PRO A 464 50.43 -3.40 -17.43
N LEU A 465 51.66 -3.68 -17.02
CA LEU A 465 51.97 -4.50 -15.87
C LEU A 465 52.77 -3.71 -14.84
N VAL A 466 52.63 -4.10 -13.57
CA VAL A 466 53.51 -3.71 -12.47
C VAL A 466 54.15 -4.96 -11.89
N GLN A 467 55.40 -4.83 -11.45
CA GLN A 467 56.11 -5.82 -10.66
C GLN A 467 56.13 -5.35 -9.21
N LEU A 468 55.68 -6.23 -8.31
CA LEU A 468 55.75 -6.05 -6.87
C LEU A 468 56.84 -6.96 -6.32
N THR A 469 57.80 -6.38 -5.61
CA THR A 469 58.77 -7.13 -4.81
C THR A 469 58.24 -7.23 -3.40
N ILE A 470 57.88 -8.44 -2.98
CA ILE A 470 57.21 -8.73 -1.70
C ILE A 470 58.17 -9.51 -0.81
N GLY A 471 58.36 -9.07 0.43
CA GLY A 471 59.29 -9.70 1.37
C GLY A 471 59.38 -8.96 2.69
N THR A 472 60.41 -9.27 3.48
CA THR A 472 60.67 -8.54 4.72
C THR A 472 61.36 -7.21 4.40
N PRO A 473 60.79 -6.06 4.81
CA PRO A 473 61.43 -4.77 4.62
C PRO A 473 62.76 -4.71 5.37
N ALA A 474 63.81 -4.18 4.74
CA ALA A 474 65.17 -4.12 5.31
C ALA A 474 65.26 -3.37 6.66
N ILE A 475 64.26 -2.53 6.99
CA ILE A 475 64.27 -1.64 8.15
C ILE A 475 63.85 -2.34 9.46
N TYR A 476 63.17 -3.49 9.39
CA TYR A 476 62.76 -4.26 10.59
C TYR A 476 63.80 -5.33 11.02
N ALA A 477 64.97 -5.37 10.40
CA ALA A 477 66.00 -6.39 10.64
C ALA A 477 67.01 -6.06 11.78
N SER A 478 66.65 -5.25 12.77
CA SER A 478 67.52 -4.76 13.87
C SER A 478 66.76 -4.83 15.21
N THR A 479 67.22 -5.31 16.38
CA THR A 479 68.59 -5.49 16.94
C THR A 479 68.64 -6.54 18.08
N SER A 480 67.64 -7.39 18.30
CA SER A 480 67.50 -8.12 19.58
C SER A 480 67.20 -9.63 19.53
N ALA A 481 67.41 -10.32 18.41
CA ALA A 481 67.40 -11.78 18.37
C ALA A 481 68.32 -12.26 17.25
N GLU A 482 68.87 -13.47 17.38
CA GLU A 482 69.72 -14.09 16.36
C GLU A 482 69.14 -13.89 14.95
N PRO A 483 69.97 -13.56 13.94
CA PRO A 483 69.50 -13.28 12.59
C PRO A 483 68.84 -14.54 12.02
N MET A 484 67.52 -14.62 12.12
CA MET A 484 66.74 -15.52 11.29
C MET A 484 67.01 -15.13 9.84
N PRO A 485 67.32 -16.10 8.96
CA PRO A 485 67.49 -15.83 7.54
C PRO A 485 66.26 -15.07 7.04
N ALA A 486 66.47 -13.87 6.50
CA ALA A 486 65.38 -13.12 5.91
C ALA A 486 64.74 -14.00 4.82
N PRO A 487 63.41 -14.20 4.86
CA PRO A 487 62.74 -15.00 3.85
C PRO A 487 63.00 -14.39 2.47
N ALA A 488 63.22 -15.25 1.47
CA ALA A 488 63.47 -14.81 0.11
C ALA A 488 62.32 -13.92 -0.40
N SER A 489 62.66 -12.82 -1.06
CA SER A 489 61.68 -11.96 -1.72
C SER A 489 61.01 -12.67 -2.89
N VAL A 490 59.73 -12.36 -3.11
CA VAL A 490 58.93 -12.85 -4.24
C VAL A 490 58.62 -11.70 -5.19
N GLU A 491 58.69 -11.96 -6.50
CA GLU A 491 58.37 -10.99 -7.55
C GLU A 491 57.01 -11.29 -8.19
N LEU A 492 55.98 -10.53 -7.84
CA LEU A 492 54.65 -10.70 -8.41
C LEU A 492 54.40 -9.69 -9.54
N VAL A 493 54.21 -10.18 -10.77
CA VAL A 493 53.88 -9.35 -11.93
C VAL A 493 52.40 -9.47 -12.28
N LEU A 494 51.68 -8.35 -12.35
CA LEU A 494 50.22 -8.30 -12.55
C LEU A 494 49.76 -6.95 -13.09
N THR A 495 48.50 -6.82 -13.51
CA THR A 495 47.95 -5.52 -13.92
C THR A 495 47.84 -4.56 -12.72
N PRO A 496 48.05 -3.24 -12.90
CA PRO A 496 48.03 -2.25 -11.81
C PRO A 496 46.80 -2.32 -10.91
N ASN A 497 45.64 -2.64 -11.46
CA ASN A 497 44.36 -2.69 -10.76
C ASN A 497 44.03 -4.04 -10.12
N HIS A 498 44.88 -5.06 -10.26
CA HIS A 498 44.60 -6.38 -9.71
C HIS A 498 44.52 -6.35 -8.17
N PRO A 499 43.46 -6.91 -7.55
CA PRO A 499 43.29 -6.87 -6.10
C PRO A 499 44.16 -7.90 -5.38
N LEU A 500 44.97 -7.46 -4.42
CA LEU A 500 45.64 -8.31 -3.45
C LEU A 500 44.82 -8.38 -2.15
N VAL A 501 44.79 -9.55 -1.51
CA VAL A 501 44.10 -9.74 -0.23
C VAL A 501 45.08 -9.47 0.90
N LEU A 502 44.77 -8.49 1.74
CA LEU A 502 45.55 -8.12 2.90
C LEU A 502 45.29 -9.09 4.06
N ALA A 503 46.20 -9.12 5.05
CA ALA A 503 46.06 -9.95 6.25
C ALA A 503 44.79 -9.63 7.07
N ASN A 504 44.33 -8.37 7.04
CA ASN A 504 43.07 -7.93 7.63
C ASN A 504 41.82 -8.32 6.80
N ARG A 505 41.99 -9.05 5.69
CA ARG A 505 40.95 -9.51 4.74
C ARG A 505 40.35 -8.41 3.85
N GLU A 506 40.87 -7.19 3.92
CA GLU A 506 40.55 -6.17 2.91
C GLU A 506 41.27 -6.48 1.59
N THR A 507 40.81 -5.86 0.51
CA THR A 507 41.48 -5.94 -0.79
C THR A 507 42.10 -4.60 -1.17
N ARG A 508 43.30 -4.60 -1.74
CA ARG A 508 43.94 -3.41 -2.28
C ARG A 508 44.44 -3.64 -3.70
N ARG A 509 44.34 -2.63 -4.57
CA ARG A 509 44.92 -2.71 -5.92
C ARG A 509 46.45 -2.74 -5.82
N ALA A 510 47.11 -3.43 -6.76
CA ALA A 510 48.58 -3.47 -6.84
C ALA A 510 49.21 -2.07 -6.92
N ASP A 511 48.60 -1.14 -7.66
CA ASP A 511 49.05 0.25 -7.79
C ASP A 511 48.66 1.17 -6.63
N ALA A 512 47.82 0.70 -5.71
CA ALA A 512 47.47 1.40 -4.48
C ALA A 512 48.10 0.77 -3.22
N LEU A 513 48.81 -0.35 -3.37
CA LEU A 513 49.45 -1.07 -2.28
C LEU A 513 50.60 -0.24 -1.69
N GLN A 514 50.64 -0.18 -0.35
CA GLN A 514 51.65 0.54 0.43
C GLN A 514 52.63 -0.45 1.08
N THR A 515 53.83 0.01 1.43
CA THR A 515 54.85 -0.81 2.11
C THR A 515 54.45 -1.22 3.53
N THR A 516 53.43 -0.58 4.10
CA THR A 516 52.82 -0.91 5.40
C THR A 516 51.66 -1.89 5.29
N ASP A 517 51.20 -2.19 4.07
CA ASP A 517 50.11 -3.15 3.89
C ASP A 517 50.65 -4.58 4.10
N GLU A 518 50.00 -5.31 5.00
CA GLU A 518 50.32 -6.69 5.32
C GLU A 518 49.63 -7.63 4.33
N LEU A 519 50.42 -8.45 3.65
CA LEU A 519 49.97 -9.46 2.69
C LEU A 519 50.08 -10.86 3.27
N LEU A 520 49.22 -11.77 2.78
CA LEU A 520 49.29 -13.19 3.11
C LEU A 520 50.15 -13.93 2.07
N GLN A 521 51.22 -14.56 2.55
CA GLN A 521 52.14 -15.37 1.77
C GLN A 521 52.10 -16.83 2.22
N LEU A 522 51.83 -17.73 1.29
CA LEU A 522 51.95 -19.16 1.47
C LEU A 522 53.43 -19.58 1.45
N ARG A 523 53.88 -20.19 2.55
CA ARG A 523 55.17 -20.86 2.68
C ARG A 523 54.97 -22.38 2.72
N PRO A 524 56.04 -23.19 2.57
CA PRO A 524 55.93 -24.65 2.58
C PRO A 524 55.26 -25.22 3.84
N ASP A 525 55.39 -24.53 4.97
CA ASP A 525 54.99 -24.97 6.30
C ASP A 525 53.79 -24.20 6.88
N ALA A 526 53.59 -22.93 6.50
CA ALA A 526 52.53 -22.10 7.05
C ALA A 526 52.14 -20.92 6.15
N LEU A 527 51.02 -20.28 6.49
CA LEU A 527 50.69 -18.94 5.98
C LEU A 527 51.44 -17.90 6.84
N ALA A 528 52.18 -17.01 6.19
CA ALA A 528 52.94 -15.95 6.82
C ALA A 528 52.43 -14.57 6.40
N VAL A 529 52.65 -13.58 7.26
CA VAL A 529 52.46 -12.17 6.91
C VAL A 529 53.75 -11.62 6.31
N THR A 530 53.62 -10.86 5.24
CA THR A 530 54.72 -10.20 4.53
C THR A 530 54.28 -8.81 4.08
N ALA A 531 55.17 -8.01 3.48
CA ALA A 531 54.84 -6.66 3.04
C ALA A 531 55.42 -6.36 1.65
N LEU A 532 54.91 -5.30 1.02
CA LEU A 532 55.50 -4.74 -0.18
C LEU A 532 56.84 -4.08 0.17
N THR A 533 57.90 -4.44 -0.56
CA THR A 533 59.23 -3.81 -0.43
C THR A 533 59.47 -2.80 -1.54
N ASP A 534 59.08 -3.14 -2.78
CA ASP A 534 59.28 -2.28 -3.95
C ASP A 534 58.18 -2.51 -5.00
N ARG A 535 57.93 -1.50 -5.82
CA ARG A 535 56.98 -1.55 -6.94
C ARG A 535 57.54 -0.81 -8.14
N GLN A 536 57.62 -1.51 -9.27
CA GLN A 536 58.14 -0.96 -10.52
C GLN A 536 57.18 -1.23 -11.70
N PRO A 537 57.17 -0.38 -12.75
CA PRO A 537 56.55 -0.72 -14.02
C PRO A 537 57.20 -1.98 -14.62
N ALA A 538 56.41 -2.89 -15.19
CA ALA A 538 56.87 -4.17 -15.75
C ALA A 538 56.53 -4.35 -17.22
N GLY A 539 56.45 -3.25 -17.98
CA GLY A 539 56.12 -3.26 -19.41
C GLY A 539 54.65 -3.60 -19.67
N THR A 540 54.40 -4.36 -20.74
CA THR A 540 53.05 -4.77 -21.16
C THR A 540 53.00 -6.24 -21.57
N ALA A 541 51.86 -6.90 -21.40
CA ALA A 541 51.60 -8.23 -21.94
C ALA A 541 50.49 -8.22 -23.01
N PRO A 542 50.62 -8.96 -24.13
CA PRO A 542 49.61 -9.05 -25.18
C PRO A 542 48.38 -9.88 -24.76
N ALA A 543 48.53 -10.72 -23.75
CA ALA A 543 47.47 -11.54 -23.17
C ALA A 543 47.63 -11.57 -21.65
N VAL A 544 46.52 -11.38 -20.93
CA VAL A 544 46.47 -11.48 -19.48
C VAL A 544 45.30 -12.36 -19.04
N TYR A 545 45.45 -12.98 -17.87
CA TYR A 545 44.57 -14.04 -17.37
C TYR A 545 44.14 -13.76 -15.93
N ASN A 546 42.91 -14.12 -15.58
CA ASN A 546 42.42 -14.15 -14.20
C ASN A 546 41.64 -15.46 -13.96
N LEU A 547 41.69 -15.97 -12.74
CA LEU A 547 40.85 -17.11 -12.35
C LEU A 547 39.66 -16.59 -11.56
N ARG A 548 38.49 -17.18 -11.76
CA ARG A 548 37.36 -17.09 -10.82
C ARG A 548 37.30 -18.37 -10.03
N THR A 549 37.39 -18.28 -8.71
CA THR A 549 37.38 -19.46 -7.81
C THR A 549 36.18 -19.44 -6.87
N GLU A 550 35.81 -20.60 -6.33
CA GLU A 550 34.72 -20.72 -5.35
C GLU A 550 34.96 -19.86 -4.10
N THR A 551 36.22 -19.74 -3.65
CA THR A 551 36.59 -18.95 -2.47
C THR A 551 36.75 -17.45 -2.75
N GLY A 552 36.69 -17.03 -4.02
CA GLY A 552 36.89 -15.63 -4.40
C GLY A 552 38.36 -15.16 -4.35
N ASN A 553 39.30 -16.08 -4.19
CA ASN A 553 40.74 -15.81 -4.08
C ASN A 553 41.57 -17.06 -4.43
N TYR A 554 42.86 -16.87 -4.71
CA TYR A 554 43.82 -17.95 -4.96
C TYR A 554 45.26 -17.47 -4.75
N PHE A 555 46.23 -18.40 -4.74
CA PHE A 555 47.64 -18.06 -4.59
C PHE A 555 48.39 -18.00 -5.92
N VAL A 556 49.05 -16.86 -6.20
CA VAL A 556 49.96 -16.66 -7.34
C VAL A 556 51.35 -16.34 -6.82
N GLN A 557 52.34 -17.15 -7.19
CA GLN A 557 53.70 -17.12 -6.65
C GLN A 557 53.71 -17.16 -5.10
N GLY A 558 52.74 -17.85 -4.51
CA GLY A 558 52.57 -17.92 -3.06
C GLY A 558 51.95 -16.67 -2.42
N ILE A 559 51.54 -15.64 -3.16
CA ILE A 559 50.83 -14.47 -2.63
C ILE A 559 49.32 -14.62 -2.82
N LEU A 560 48.53 -14.32 -1.79
CA LEU A 560 47.07 -14.38 -1.87
C LEU A 560 46.52 -13.20 -2.67
N VAL A 561 45.81 -13.50 -3.75
CA VAL A 561 45.22 -12.53 -4.66
C VAL A 561 43.72 -12.72 -4.75
N GLY A 562 42.99 -11.63 -5.00
CA GLY A 562 41.54 -11.65 -5.14
C GLY A 562 41.14 -12.09 -6.53
N SER A 563 40.13 -12.94 -6.64
CA SER A 563 39.62 -13.45 -7.91
C SER A 563 38.52 -12.53 -8.47
N LYS A 564 38.57 -11.22 -8.17
CA LYS A 564 37.45 -10.27 -8.29
C LYS A 564 37.37 -9.60 -9.65
#